data_AF-A0A4R0YUF1-F1
#
_entry.id   AF-A0A4R0YUF1-F1
#
_cell.length_a   1.000
_cell.length_b   1.000
_cell.length_c   1.000
_cell.angle_alpha   90.00
_cell.angle_beta   90.00
_cell.angle_gamma   90.00
#
_symmetry.space_group_name_H-M   'P 1'
#
loop_
_entity.id
_entity.type
_entity.pdbx_description
1 polymer ?
#
loop_
_entity_poly.entity_id
_entity_poly.type
_entity_poly.pdbx_seq_one_letter_code
_entity_poly.pdbx_strand_id
1 'polypeptide(L)' 'MAGTSDPNARMMPNDIDTFAHYVEGIDPSRYFDSQAKERLDQAMNRWPLLAAVLYPEPAKD' A
#
# COMPACT_ATOMS: atom_id res chain seq x y z
N MET A 1 -14.61 27.86 -21.93
CA MET A 1 -13.87 26.59 -21.98
C MET A 1 -13.72 26.11 -20.55
N ALA A 2 -14.33 24.98 -20.21
CA ALA A 2 -14.21 24.41 -18.87
C ALA A 2 -12.76 24.01 -18.66
N GLY A 3 -12.10 24.60 -17.65
CA GLY A 3 -10.78 24.15 -17.22
C GLY A 3 -10.91 22.68 -16.82
N THR A 4 -10.09 21.82 -17.42
CA THR A 4 -9.93 20.44 -17.00
C THR A 4 -9.50 20.47 -15.53
N SER A 5 -10.43 20.25 -14.61
CA SER A 5 -10.09 19.97 -13.22
C SER A 5 -9.20 18.75 -13.24
N ASP A 6 -7.92 18.93 -12.92
CA ASP A 6 -7.00 17.83 -12.74
C ASP A 6 -7.56 16.95 -11.60
N PRO A 7 -7.96 15.70 -11.88
CA PRO A 7 -8.50 14.82 -10.85
C PRO A 7 -7.48 14.54 -9.73
N ASN A 8 -6.21 14.92 -9.92
CA ASN A 8 -5.09 14.58 -9.05
C ASN A 8 -4.53 15.76 -8.25
N ALA A 9 -5.23 16.89 -8.17
CA ALA A 9 -4.80 18.04 -7.34
C ALA A 9 -4.62 17.72 -5.84
N ARG A 10 -4.95 16.50 -5.40
CA ARG A 10 -4.81 15.99 -4.02
C ARG A 10 -3.86 14.79 -3.90
N MET A 11 -3.13 14.42 -4.94
CA MET A 11 -2.21 13.29 -4.88
C MET A 11 -1.09 13.59 -3.86
N MET A 12 -1.06 12.81 -2.78
CA MET A 12 -0.06 12.99 -1.73
C MET A 12 1.29 12.47 -2.25
N PRO A 13 2.43 13.09 -1.87
CA PRO A 13 3.75 12.64 -2.33
C PRO A 13 4.10 11.18 -2.00
N ASN A 14 3.35 10.53 -1.11
CA ASN A 14 3.54 9.17 -0.66
C ASN A 14 2.50 8.17 -1.23
N ASP A 15 1.69 8.58 -2.21
CA ASP A 15 0.67 7.73 -2.82
C ASP A 15 1.29 6.85 -3.92
N ILE A 16 2.12 5.90 -3.47
CA ILE A 16 2.95 5.04 -4.32
C ILE A 16 2.09 4.19 -5.28
N ASP A 17 0.93 3.72 -4.80
CA ASP A 17 -0.02 2.96 -5.63
C ASP A 17 -0.53 3.82 -6.80
N THR A 18 -0.85 5.08 -6.54
CA THR A 18 -1.25 6.02 -7.58
C THR A 18 -0.10 6.35 -8.52
N PHE A 19 1.14 6.47 -8.03
CA PHE A 19 2.32 6.66 -8.89
C PHE A 19 2.59 5.47 -9.82
N ALA A 20 2.31 4.24 -9.40
CA ALA A 20 2.53 3.05 -10.23
C ALA A 20 1.73 3.09 -11.55
N HIS A 21 0.56 3.75 -11.56
CA HIS A 21 -0.26 3.94 -12.75
C HIS A 21 0.34 4.89 -13.81
N TYR A 22 1.36 5.68 -13.46
CA TYR A 22 1.95 6.67 -14.36
C TYR A 22 3.34 6.29 -14.86
N VAL A 23 3.93 5.21 -14.37
CA VAL A 23 5.23 4.75 -14.82
C VAL A 23 5.05 3.84 -16.04
N GLU A 24 5.51 4.31 -17.19
CA GLU A 24 5.48 3.54 -18.44
C GLU A 24 6.26 2.22 -18.28
N GLY A 25 5.62 1.10 -18.66
CA GLY A 25 6.21 -0.24 -18.56
C GLY A 25 6.08 -0.92 -17.19
N ILE A 26 5.50 -0.25 -16.19
CA ILE A 26 5.08 -0.87 -14.93
C ILE A 26 3.63 -1.33 -15.06
N ASP A 27 3.34 -2.57 -14.65
CA ASP A 27 1.97 -3.03 -14.44
C ASP A 27 1.57 -2.73 -12.98
N PRO A 28 0.65 -1.77 -12.73
CA PRO A 28 0.26 -1.39 -11.38
C PRO A 28 -0.39 -2.55 -10.62
N SER A 29 -1.06 -3.48 -11.32
CA SER A 29 -1.70 -4.64 -10.70
C SER A 29 -0.70 -5.68 -10.17
N ARG A 30 0.56 -5.57 -10.61
CA ARG A 30 1.68 -6.41 -10.20
C ARG A 30 2.74 -5.62 -9.42
N TYR A 31 2.47 -4.35 -9.13
CA TYR A 31 3.34 -3.54 -8.32
C TYR A 31 3.32 -4.06 -6.88
N PHE A 32 4.50 -4.35 -6.34
CA PHE A 32 4.67 -4.85 -4.98
C PHE A 32 5.48 -3.84 -4.17
N ASP A 33 4.83 -3.20 -3.19
CA ASP A 33 5.52 -2.33 -2.24
C ASP A 33 6.22 -3.17 -1.16
N SER A 34 7.50 -3.46 -1.39
CA SER A 34 8.34 -4.18 -0.44
C SER A 34 8.55 -3.43 0.88
N GLN A 35 8.47 -2.10 0.87
CA GLN A 35 8.60 -1.28 2.08
C GLN A 35 7.34 -1.37 2.95
N ALA A 36 6.16 -1.44 2.34
CA ALA A 36 4.92 -1.69 3.07
C ALA A 36 4.98 -3.04 3.80
N LYS A 37 5.46 -4.09 3.13
CA LYS A 37 5.66 -5.40 3.76
C LYS A 37 6.66 -5.32 4.92
N GLU A 38 7.82 -4.70 4.72
CA GLU A 38 8.84 -4.60 5.76
C GLU A 38 8.34 -3.82 6.99
N ARG A 39 7.63 -2.70 6.77
CA ARG A 39 7.02 -1.92 7.86
C ARG A 39 5.99 -2.73 8.63
N LEU A 40 5.19 -3.54 7.94
CA LEU A 40 4.24 -4.44 8.59
C LEU A 40 4.96 -5.48 9.44
N ASP A 41 5.96 -6.16 8.90
CA ASP A 41 6.75 -7.18 9.61
C ASP A 41 7.42 -6.57 10.86
N GLN A 42 8.02 -5.38 10.75
CA GLN A 42 8.60 -4.65 11.89
C GLN A 42 7.56 -4.26 12.94
N ALA A 43 6.36 -3.81 12.52
CA ALA A 43 5.28 -3.46 13.43
C ALA A 43 4.76 -4.68 14.19
N MET A 44 4.63 -5.82 13.51
CA MET A 44 4.23 -7.09 14.12
C MET A 44 5.25 -7.56 15.17
N ASN A 45 6.54 -7.44 14.86
CA ASN A 45 7.61 -7.76 15.81
C ASN A 45 7.60 -6.84 17.05
N ARG A 46 7.24 -5.57 16.87
CA ARG A 46 7.17 -4.60 17.97
C ARG A 46 5.94 -4.81 18.86
N TRP A 47 4.82 -5.24 18.28
CA TRP A 47 3.52 -5.36 18.96
C TRP A 47 2.91 -6.76 18.80
N PRO A 48 3.54 -7.81 19.35
CA PRO A 48 3.17 -9.19 19.06
C PRO A 48 1.73 -9.53 19.49
N LEU A 49 1.23 -8.96 20.58
CA LEU A 49 -0.15 -9.17 21.02
C LEU A 49 -1.17 -8.56 20.06
N LEU A 50 -0.88 -7.36 19.53
CA LEU A 50 -1.75 -6.70 18.55
C LEU A 50 -1.76 -7.48 17.24
N ALA A 51 -0.59 -7.95 16.80
CA ALA A 51 -0.44 -8.77 15.61
C ALA A 51 -1.29 -10.05 15.69
N ALA A 52 -1.29 -10.76 16.82
CA ALA A 52 -2.07 -11.98 17.02
C ALA A 52 -3.60 -11.75 16.91
N VAL A 53 -4.08 -10.56 17.28
CA VAL A 53 -5.51 -10.20 17.17
C VAL A 53 -5.88 -9.79 15.74
N LEU A 54 -5.01 -9.06 15.05
CA LEU A 54 -5.28 -8.53 13.71
C LEU A 54 -5.07 -9.58 12.60
N TYR A 55 -4.13 -10.49 12.81
CA TYR A 55 -3.77 -11.57 11.88
C TYR A 55 -3.83 -12.91 12.62
N PRO A 56 -5.03 -13.36 13.03
CA PRO A 56 -5.17 -14.66 13.65
C PRO A 56 -4.77 -15.72 12.63
N GLU A 57 -3.84 -16.61 13.01
CA GLU A 57 -3.53 -17.79 12.21
C GLU A 57 -4.84 -18.53 11.90
N PRO A 58 -5.08 -18.94 10.64
CA PRO A 58 -6.28 -19.69 10.32
C PRO A 58 -6.32 -20.95 11.19
N ALA A 59 -7.48 -21.22 11.79
CA ALA A 59 -7.69 -22.43 12.55
C ALA A 59 -7.28 -23.63 11.68
N LYS A 60 -6.29 -24.40 12.12
CA LYS A 60 -5.96 -25.67 11.50
C LYS A 60 -7.10 -26.64 11.81
N ASP A 61 -7.99 -26.85 10.85
CA ASP A 61 -8.90 -28.00 10.79
C ASP A 61 -8.13 -29.30 10.52
#